data_AF-R2RYS7-F1
#
_entry.id   AF-R2RYS7-F1
#
_cell.length_a   1.000
_cell.length_b   1.000
_cell.length_c   1.000
_cell.angle_alpha   90.00
_cell.angle_beta   90.00
_cell.angle_gamma   90.00
#
_symmetry.space_group_name_H-M   'P 1'
#
loop_
_entity.id
_entity.type
_entity.pdbx_description
1 polymer ?
#
loop_
_entity_poly.entity_id
_entity_poly.type
_entity_poly.pdbx_seq_one_letter_code
_entity_poly.pdbx_strand_id
1 'polypeptide(L)'
;MMNTKVEGYKPGEFFGWVFLITWGSWLIAAYLSYNHPDPDFYSIFLIPGLFAPVLVTIAFIAMPKNRQIRKDFFQRLFDMKKINLAPLVKICLIMGSSVVLAILVSVLLGGSIEQLQLSEDFKFSAGSIPVLMVMIIAPILEEIGWRGCVA
;
A
#
# COMPACT_ATOMS: atom_id res chain seq x y z
N MET A 1 21.86 9.92 14.45
CA MET A 1 20.85 11.00 14.47
C MET A 1 21.17 11.93 13.30
N MET A 2 20.53 11.75 12.14
CA MET A 2 20.75 12.60 10.97
C MET A 2 19.43 13.32 10.71
N ASN A 3 19.26 14.45 11.38
CA ASN A 3 18.12 15.35 11.20
C ASN A 3 18.37 16.17 9.93
N THR A 4 18.14 15.57 8.76
CA THR A 4 18.11 16.31 7.51
C THR A 4 16.65 16.54 7.18
N LYS A 5 16.06 17.62 7.72
CA LYS A 5 14.90 18.23 7.08
C LYS A 5 15.28 18.44 5.62
N VAL A 6 14.65 17.70 4.72
CA VAL A 6 14.92 17.87 3.29
C VAL A 6 14.33 19.21 2.90
N GLU A 7 15.19 20.23 2.78
CA GLU A 7 14.78 21.57 2.38
C GLU A 7 14.11 21.49 1.00
N GLY A 8 12.85 21.94 0.94
CA GLY A 8 12.06 21.97 -0.30
C GLY A 8 10.95 20.93 -0.43
N TYR A 9 10.85 19.93 0.48
CA TYR A 9 9.69 19.04 0.51
C TYR A 9 8.49 19.73 1.16
N LYS A 10 7.35 19.74 0.46
CA LYS A 10 6.07 20.22 0.97
C LYS A 10 5.12 19.04 1.14
N PRO A 11 5.03 18.46 2.36
CA PRO A 11 4.19 17.28 2.60
C PRO A 11 2.74 17.50 2.16
N GLY A 12 2.19 18.70 2.38
CA GLY A 12 0.82 19.02 1.99
C GLY A 12 0.56 18.93 0.49
N GLU A 13 1.53 19.33 -0.35
CA GLU A 13 1.39 19.21 -1.81
C GLU A 13 1.44 17.73 -2.23
N PHE A 14 2.34 16.94 -1.65
CA PHE A 14 2.42 15.51 -1.91
C PHE A 14 1.11 14.78 -1.53
N PHE A 15 0.66 14.93 -0.28
CA PHE A 15 -0.58 14.30 0.18
C PHE A 15 -1.80 14.81 -0.58
N GLY A 16 -1.85 16.10 -0.94
CA GLY A 16 -2.92 16.66 -1.76
C GLY A 16 -3.00 15.99 -3.13
N TRP A 17 -1.88 15.81 -3.82
CA TRP A 17 -1.85 15.13 -5.12
C TRP A 17 -2.24 13.66 -5.02
N VAL A 18 -1.70 12.92 -4.04
CA VAL A 18 -2.07 11.51 -3.84
C VAL A 18 -3.56 11.39 -3.55
N PHE A 19 -4.09 12.22 -2.64
CA PHE A 19 -5.51 12.24 -2.31
C PHE A 19 -6.38 12.51 -3.53
N LEU A 20 -6.07 13.55 -4.31
CA LEU A 20 -6.86 13.92 -5.49
C LEU A 20 -6.85 12.83 -6.56
N ILE A 21 -5.70 12.21 -6.82
CA ILE A 21 -5.58 11.15 -7.83
C ILE A 21 -6.33 9.89 -7.36
N THR A 22 -6.12 9.45 -6.11
CA THR A 22 -6.81 8.27 -5.57
C THR A 22 -8.31 8.47 -5.54
N TRP A 23 -8.79 9.57 -4.94
CA TRP A 23 -10.23 9.84 -4.84
C TRP A 23 -10.86 10.07 -6.20
N GLY A 24 -10.23 10.86 -7.08
CA GLY A 24 -10.75 11.08 -8.43
C GLY A 24 -10.90 9.77 -9.20
N SER A 25 -9.88 8.92 -9.18
CA SER A 25 -9.88 7.63 -9.87
C SER A 25 -10.92 6.67 -9.29
N TRP A 26 -10.99 6.54 -7.96
CA TRP A 26 -11.91 5.61 -7.31
C TRP A 26 -13.37 6.08 -7.33
N LEU A 27 -13.64 7.38 -7.27
CA LEU A 27 -15.01 7.89 -7.43
C LEU A 27 -15.53 7.65 -8.86
N ILE A 28 -14.67 7.82 -9.88
CA ILE A 28 -15.03 7.47 -11.26
C ILE A 28 -15.30 5.96 -11.36
N ALA A 29 -14.43 5.12 -10.80
CA ALA A 29 -14.62 3.67 -10.79
C ALA A 29 -15.93 3.27 -10.10
N ALA A 30 -16.24 3.86 -8.94
CA ALA A 30 -17.47 3.59 -8.20
C ALA A 30 -18.74 4.01 -8.96
N TYR A 31 -18.70 5.19 -9.60
CA TYR A 31 -19.81 5.65 -10.44
C TYR A 31 -20.03 4.75 -11.65
N LEU A 32 -18.95 4.34 -12.33
CA LEU A 32 -19.04 3.45 -13.49
C LEU A 32 -19.47 2.04 -13.09
N SER A 33 -19.06 1.54 -11.92
CA SER A 33 -19.47 0.25 -11.38
C SER A 33 -20.99 0.15 -11.15
N TYR A 34 -21.67 1.28 -10.88
CA TYR A 34 -23.13 1.30 -10.73
C TYR A 34 -23.87 1.38 -12.07
N ASN A 35 -23.29 2.05 -13.08
CA ASN A 35 -23.97 2.40 -14.33
C ASN A 35 -23.60 1.51 -15.53
N HIS A 36 -22.47 0.80 -15.45
CA HIS A 36 -21.99 -0.08 -16.51
C HIS A 36 -21.89 -1.52 -16.01
N PRO A 37 -22.45 -2.48 -16.76
CA PRO A 37 -22.42 -3.89 -16.37
C PRO A 37 -21.05 -4.56 -16.58
N ASP A 38 -20.14 -3.91 -17.33
CA ASP A 38 -18.84 -4.47 -17.67
C ASP A 38 -17.79 -4.17 -16.57
N PRO A 39 -17.31 -5.20 -15.84
CA PRO A 39 -16.34 -5.04 -14.78
C PRO A 39 -14.96 -4.58 -15.26
N ASP A 40 -14.59 -4.89 -16.49
CA ASP A 40 -13.27 -4.53 -17.02
C ASP A 40 -13.17 -3.02 -17.26
N PHE A 41 -14.30 -2.38 -17.59
CA PHE A 41 -14.36 -0.96 -17.92
C PHE A 41 -14.12 -0.05 -16.72
N TYR A 42 -14.68 -0.36 -15.54
CA TYR A 42 -14.44 0.45 -14.35
C TYR A 42 -13.14 0.05 -13.62
N SER A 43 -12.69 -1.19 -13.76
CA SER A 43 -11.49 -1.69 -13.08
C SER A 43 -10.21 -0.99 -13.52
N ILE A 44 -10.16 -0.47 -14.76
CA ILE A 44 -9.04 0.36 -15.24
C ILE A 44 -8.84 1.63 -14.40
N PHE A 45 -9.89 2.15 -13.77
CA PHE A 45 -9.84 3.32 -12.90
C PHE A 45 -9.48 2.96 -11.44
N LEU A 46 -9.39 1.68 -11.07
CA LEU A 46 -8.86 1.30 -9.76
C LEU A 46 -7.33 1.36 -9.73
N ILE A 47 -6.69 1.08 -10.87
CA ILE A 47 -5.23 0.98 -11.02
C ILE A 47 -4.50 2.30 -10.71
N PRO A 48 -4.89 3.48 -11.28
CA PRO A 48 -4.23 4.74 -10.97
C PRO A 48 -4.38 5.15 -9.52
N GLY A 49 -5.51 4.81 -8.89
CA GLY A 49 -5.72 5.09 -7.47
C GLY A 49 -4.82 4.26 -6.55
N LEU A 50 -4.56 3.00 -6.92
CA LEU A 50 -3.59 2.13 -6.24
C LEU A 50 -2.15 2.64 -6.42
N PHE A 51 -1.79 3.10 -7.62
CA PHE A 51 -0.43 3.56 -7.93
C PHE A 51 -0.18 5.05 -7.64
N ALA A 52 -1.19 5.80 -7.22
CA ALA A 52 -1.10 7.22 -6.92
C ALA A 52 0.14 7.61 -6.06
N PRO A 53 0.43 6.97 -4.91
CA PRO A 53 1.60 7.34 -4.11
C PRO A 53 2.93 7.15 -4.84
N VAL A 54 3.07 6.10 -5.67
CA VAL A 54 4.27 5.89 -6.50
C VAL A 54 4.36 6.90 -7.62
N LEU A 55 3.27 7.14 -8.34
CA LEU A 55 3.24 8.08 -9.46
C LEU A 55 3.59 9.49 -9.02
N VAL A 56 3.02 9.95 -7.90
CA VAL A 56 3.33 11.25 -7.31
C VAL A 56 4.78 11.30 -6.82
N THR A 57 5.28 10.23 -6.20
CA THR A 57 6.69 10.16 -5.78
C THR A 57 7.66 10.25 -6.96
N ILE A 58 7.40 9.52 -8.05
CA ILE A 58 8.20 9.59 -9.27
C ILE A 58 8.16 11.00 -9.86
N ALA A 59 6.98 11.63 -9.92
CA ALA A 59 6.83 12.99 -10.40
C ALA A 59 7.64 13.99 -9.55
N PHE A 60 7.60 13.87 -8.22
CA PHE A 60 8.38 14.71 -7.30
C PHE A 60 9.89 14.51 -7.44
N ILE A 61 10.34 13.26 -7.61
CA ILE A 61 11.77 12.91 -7.79
C ILE A 61 12.29 13.38 -9.15
N ALA A 62 11.45 13.40 -10.18
CA ALA A 62 11.80 13.85 -11.52
C ALA A 62 12.01 15.38 -11.60
N MET A 63 11.44 16.16 -10.68
CA MET A 63 11.59 17.62 -10.67
C MET A 63 13.06 18.04 -10.39
N PRO A 64 13.67 18.91 -11.21
CA PRO A 64 15.06 19.33 -11.04
C PRO A 64 15.38 19.97 -9.67
N LYS A 65 14.38 20.63 -9.08
CA LYS A 65 14.46 21.28 -7.76
C LYS A 65 14.68 20.29 -6.61
N ASN A 66 14.34 19.02 -6.80
CA ASN A 66 14.31 17.99 -5.76
C ASN A 66 15.49 17.03 -5.82
N ARG A 67 16.65 17.47 -6.33
CA ARG A 67 17.85 16.63 -6.49
C ARG A 67 18.30 15.95 -5.19
N GLN A 68 18.09 16.60 -4.05
CA GLN A 68 18.41 16.04 -2.73
C GLN A 68 17.47 14.89 -2.35
N ILE A 69 16.16 15.04 -2.55
CA ILE A 69 15.14 13.98 -2.34
C ILE A 69 15.47 12.78 -3.23
N ARG A 70 15.79 13.02 -4.50
CA ARG A 70 16.18 11.97 -5.45
C ARG A 70 17.39 11.16 -4.99
N LYS A 71 18.43 11.84 -4.49
CA LYS A 71 19.65 11.16 -4.03
C LYS A 71 19.39 10.32 -2.78
N ASP A 72 18.63 10.85 -1.82
CA ASP A 72 18.23 10.13 -0.61
C ASP A 72 17.35 8.91 -0.94
N PHE A 73 16.39 9.06 -1.86
CA PHE A 73 15.54 7.98 -2.36
C PHE A 73 16.35 6.80 -2.89
N PHE A 74 17.22 7.05 -3.88
CA PHE A 74 18.03 5.98 -4.48
C PHE A 74 19.03 5.37 -3.50
N GLN A 75 19.56 6.19 -2.58
CA GLN A 75 20.41 5.68 -1.52
C GLN A 75 19.63 4.70 -0.63
N ARG A 76 18.41 5.03 -0.20
CA ARG A 76 17.60 4.14 0.65
C ARG A 76 17.10 2.90 -0.09
N LEU A 77 16.78 3.03 -1.38
CA LEU A 77 16.26 1.93 -2.20
C LEU A 77 17.31 0.82 -2.42
N PHE A 78 18.59 1.20 -2.61
CA PHE A 78 19.67 0.24 -2.89
C PHE A 78 20.55 -0.10 -1.68
N ASP A 79 20.44 0.63 -0.57
CA ASP A 79 21.22 0.37 0.65
C ASP A 79 20.62 -0.77 1.49
N MET A 80 20.76 -1.99 0.97
CA MET A 80 20.31 -3.24 1.59
C MET A 80 21.01 -3.56 2.92
N LYS A 81 22.11 -2.86 3.25
CA LYS A 81 22.89 -3.08 4.49
C LYS A 81 22.16 -2.61 5.76
N LYS A 82 21.09 -1.84 5.61
CA LYS A 82 20.26 -1.34 6.73
C LYS A 82 19.06 -2.22 7.05
N ILE A 83 18.87 -3.33 6.34
CA ILE A 83 17.74 -4.23 6.56
C ILE A 83 17.97 -5.02 7.84
N ASN A 84 17.23 -4.66 8.89
CA ASN A 84 17.16 -5.44 10.12
C ASN A 84 15.96 -6.39 10.03
N LEU A 85 16.19 -7.70 10.17
CA LEU A 85 15.11 -8.70 10.15
C LEU A 85 14.40 -8.84 11.50
N ALA A 86 14.98 -8.36 12.61
CA ALA A 86 14.38 -8.51 13.93
C ALA A 86 13.00 -7.81 14.07
N PRO A 87 12.77 -6.62 13.48
CA PRO A 87 11.43 -6.01 13.43
C PRO A 87 10.42 -6.84 12.63
N LEU A 88 10.83 -7.57 11.59
CA LEU A 88 9.93 -8.35 10.75
C LEU A 88 9.24 -9.46 11.55
N VAL A 89 10.00 -10.19 12.37
CA VAL A 89 9.45 -11.22 13.27
C VAL A 89 8.44 -10.60 14.25
N LYS A 90 8.75 -9.43 14.80
CA LYS A 90 7.84 -8.72 15.72
C LYS A 90 6.54 -8.34 15.02
N ILE A 91 6.61 -7.80 13.80
CA ILE A 91 5.42 -7.42 13.02
C ILE A 91 4.56 -8.64 12.71
N CYS A 92 5.16 -9.76 12.28
CA CYS A 92 4.43 -11.00 12.03
C CYS A 92 3.75 -11.52 13.30
N LEU A 93 4.43 -11.50 14.45
CA LEU A 93 3.85 -11.92 15.73
C LEU A 93 2.72 -10.99 16.19
N ILE A 94 2.87 -9.67 16.04
CA ILE A 94 1.82 -8.70 16.39
C ILE A 94 0.58 -8.94 15.53
N MET A 95 0.73 -9.13 14.22
CA MET A 95 -0.40 -9.39 13.32
C MET A 95 -1.07 -10.74 13.61
N GLY A 96 -0.28 -11.80 13.80
CA GLY A 96 -0.84 -13.12 14.14
C GLY A 96 -1.56 -13.12 15.49
N SER A 97 -0.96 -12.50 16.51
CA SER A 97 -1.56 -12.42 17.83
C SER A 97 -2.81 -11.53 17.86
N SER A 98 -2.88 -10.47 17.06
CA SER A 98 -4.09 -9.63 16.99
C SER A 98 -5.27 -10.39 16.40
N VAL A 99 -5.05 -11.19 15.35
CA VAL A 99 -6.09 -12.06 14.76
C VAL A 99 -6.57 -13.10 15.76
N VAL A 100 -5.65 -13.79 16.46
CA VAL A 100 -6.02 -14.78 17.49
C VAL A 100 -6.80 -14.11 18.62
N LEU A 101 -6.36 -12.94 19.10
CA LEU A 101 -7.06 -12.19 20.15
C LEU A 101 -8.47 -11.79 19.70
N ALA A 102 -8.63 -11.31 18.46
CA ALA A 102 -9.92 -10.96 17.91
C ALA A 102 -10.88 -12.18 17.84
N ILE A 103 -10.37 -13.35 17.45
CA ILE A 103 -11.15 -14.60 17.43
C ILE A 103 -11.53 -15.03 18.85
N LEU A 104 -10.61 -14.92 19.82
CA LEU A 104 -10.91 -15.25 21.22
C LEU A 104 -12.04 -14.36 21.78
N VAL A 105 -11.99 -13.05 21.49
CA VAL A 105 -13.06 -12.12 21.88
C VAL A 105 -14.37 -12.48 21.18
N SER A 106 -14.33 -12.81 19.89
CA SER A 106 -15.48 -13.27 19.11
C SER A 106 -16.12 -14.53 19.73
N VAL A 107 -15.31 -15.53 20.11
CA VAL A 107 -15.78 -16.77 20.75
C VAL A 107 -16.44 -16.50 22.11
N LEU A 108 -15.86 -15.60 22.92
CA LEU A 108 -16.47 -15.18 24.20
C LEU A 108 -17.86 -14.55 24.01
N LEU A 109 -18.12 -13.96 22.84
CA LEU A 109 -19.41 -13.35 22.47
C LEU A 109 -20.33 -14.30 21.69
N GLY A 110 -19.99 -15.59 21.58
CA GLY A 110 -20.80 -16.61 20.89
C GLY A 110 -20.35 -16.95 19.46
N GLY A 111 -19.19 -16.48 19.02
CA GLY A 111 -18.56 -16.88 17.76
C GLY A 111 -17.98 -18.30 17.76
N SER A 112 -17.68 -18.84 16.58
CA SER A 112 -17.10 -20.18 16.41
C SER A 112 -15.57 -20.14 16.39
N ILE A 113 -14.94 -21.14 17.00
CA ILE A 113 -13.48 -21.33 16.95
C ILE A 113 -12.98 -21.74 15.55
N GLU A 114 -13.89 -22.19 14.67
CA GLU A 114 -13.59 -22.54 13.28
C GLU A 114 -13.06 -21.34 12.47
N GLN A 115 -13.24 -20.10 12.96
CA GLN A 115 -12.65 -18.89 12.38
C GLN A 115 -11.11 -18.93 12.31
N LEU A 116 -10.46 -19.77 13.12
CA LEU A 116 -9.01 -19.95 13.17
C LEU A 116 -8.49 -20.99 12.16
N GLN A 117 -9.37 -21.53 11.32
CA GLN A 117 -9.00 -22.48 10.26
C GLN A 117 -8.45 -21.75 9.02
N LEU A 118 -7.60 -22.44 8.27
CA LEU A 118 -7.23 -22.00 6.92
C LEU A 118 -8.45 -22.13 6.02
N SER A 119 -8.74 -21.09 5.23
CA SER A 119 -9.85 -21.14 4.27
C SER A 119 -9.61 -22.27 3.27
N GLU A 120 -10.52 -23.25 3.24
CA GLU A 120 -10.43 -24.41 2.33
C GLU A 120 -10.50 -23.99 0.85
N ASP A 121 -11.22 -22.89 0.58
CA ASP A 121 -11.32 -22.29 -0.75
C ASP A 121 -10.54 -20.97 -0.84
N PHE A 122 -9.63 -20.89 -1.81
CA PHE A 122 -9.20 -19.60 -2.34
C PHE A 122 -10.40 -18.98 -3.07
N LYS A 123 -11.21 -18.19 -2.36
CA LYS A 123 -12.39 -17.49 -2.91
C LYS A 123 -12.05 -16.33 -3.85
N PHE A 124 -10.96 -16.45 -4.61
CA PHE A 124 -10.55 -15.46 -5.58
C PHE A 124 -11.00 -15.92 -6.97
N SER A 125 -11.95 -15.18 -7.54
CA SER A 125 -12.52 -15.43 -8.88
C SER A 125 -11.49 -15.46 -10.02
N ALA A 126 -10.26 -15.00 -9.79
CA ALA A 126 -9.19 -14.87 -10.78
C ALA A 126 -8.11 -15.97 -10.71
N GLY A 127 -8.28 -16.98 -9.85
CA GLY A 127 -7.24 -17.98 -9.57
C GLY A 127 -6.19 -17.50 -8.55
N SER A 128 -5.43 -18.43 -7.98
CA SER A 128 -4.54 -18.17 -6.84
C SER A 128 -3.27 -17.37 -7.22
N ILE A 129 -2.69 -17.61 -8.40
CA ILE A 129 -1.45 -16.95 -8.83
C ILE A 129 -1.63 -15.44 -9.09
N PRO A 130 -2.68 -14.96 -9.80
CA PRO A 130 -2.85 -13.52 -10.03
C PRO A 130 -3.05 -12.72 -8.75
N VAL A 131 -3.77 -13.25 -7.77
CA VAL A 131 -4.02 -12.54 -6.50
C VAL A 131 -2.79 -12.49 -5.63
N LEU A 132 -2.02 -13.59 -5.53
CA LEU A 132 -0.74 -13.57 -4.80
C LEU A 132 0.24 -12.55 -5.39
N MET A 133 0.26 -12.39 -6.72
CA MET A 133 1.06 -11.35 -7.37
C MET A 133 0.60 -9.94 -6.94
N VAL A 134 -0.71 -9.67 -6.96
CA VAL A 134 -1.25 -8.37 -6.53
C VAL A 134 -0.95 -8.10 -5.06
N MET A 135 -1.07 -9.11 -4.18
CA MET A 135 -0.76 -8.99 -2.75
C MET A 135 0.72 -8.72 -2.45
N ILE A 136 1.62 -8.98 -3.39
CA ILE A 136 3.06 -8.65 -3.28
C ILE A 136 3.35 -7.30 -3.94
N ILE A 137 2.84 -7.07 -5.14
CA ILE A 137 3.13 -5.87 -5.94
C ILE A 137 2.51 -4.62 -5.30
N ALA A 138 1.28 -4.70 -4.80
CA ALA A 138 0.59 -3.58 -4.16
C ALA A 138 1.38 -3.00 -2.97
N PRO A 139 1.76 -3.78 -1.93
CA PRO A 139 2.51 -3.24 -0.81
C PRO A 139 3.92 -2.77 -1.21
N ILE A 140 4.59 -3.40 -2.18
CA ILE A 140 5.89 -2.91 -2.68
C ILE A 140 5.73 -1.50 -3.25
N LEU A 141 4.72 -1.29 -4.09
CA LEU A 141 4.49 0.00 -4.71
C LEU A 141 4.06 1.03 -3.66
N GLU A 142 3.10 0.71 -2.79
CA GLU A 142 2.74 1.60 -1.69
C GLU A 142 3.95 1.98 -0.84
N GLU A 143 4.78 1.03 -0.45
CA GLU A 143 5.98 1.28 0.36
C GLU A 143 7.00 2.17 -0.37
N ILE A 144 7.21 1.96 -1.68
CA ILE A 144 8.06 2.84 -2.50
C ILE A 144 7.50 4.27 -2.55
N GLY A 145 6.18 4.41 -2.71
CA GLY A 145 5.52 5.71 -2.77
C GLY A 145 5.57 6.45 -1.44
N TRP A 146 5.24 5.77 -0.33
CA TRP A 146 5.21 6.40 0.98
C TRP A 146 6.61 6.72 1.49
N ARG A 147 7.53 5.74 1.50
CA ARG A 147 8.89 5.93 2.04
C ARG A 147 9.78 6.76 1.13
N GLY A 148 9.39 6.96 -0.13
CA GLY A 148 10.23 7.60 -1.11
C GLY A 148 10.25 9.13 -1.04
N CYS A 149 9.18 9.73 -0.57
CA CYS A 149 9.07 11.18 -0.38
C CYS A 149 8.77 11.59 1.07
N VAL A 150 8.03 10.76 1.83
CA VAL A 150 7.71 11.01 3.24
C VAL A 150 8.81 10.37 4.09
N ALA A 151 9.66 11.20 4.69
CA ALA A 151 10.71 10.78 5.63
C ALA A 151 10.37 11.24 7.06
#